data_AF-A0A7W6G483-F1
#
_entry.id   AF-A0A7W6G483-F1
#
_cell.length_a   1.000
_cell.length_b   1.000
_cell.length_c   1.000
_cell.angle_alpha   90.00
_cell.angle_beta   90.00
_cell.angle_gamma   90.00
#
_symmetry.space_group_name_H-M   'P 1'
#
loop_
_entity.id
_entity.type
_entity.pdbx_description
1 polymer ?
#
loop_
_entity_poly.entity_id
_entity_poly.type
_entity_poly.pdbx_seq_one_letter_code
_entity_poly.pdbx_strand_id
1 'polypeptide(L)'
;MRKLILSMALMGLASNAYAQAPARAAASAGDAAFGARMLGEASGEQIFTRVCAACHMQDAKGAEGAGRYPALAGNAKLAIGAYPAMVVVKGLNGMPPIGAMLTDQQVADVVNYVRSHFGNKFKGAVKAEEVKAIR
;
A
#
# COMPACT_ATOMS: atom_id res chain seq x y z
N MET A 1 -0.74 47.41 58.08
CA MET A 1 -1.74 46.48 57.49
C MET A 1 -1.37 46.25 56.03
N ARG A 2 -1.09 44.98 55.64
CA ARG A 2 -1.31 44.30 54.33
C ARG A 2 -1.15 45.14 53.03
N LYS A 3 -0.38 44.79 51.99
CA LYS A 3 0.20 43.55 51.38
C LYS A 3 1.19 44.05 50.29
N LEU A 4 2.42 43.53 50.10
CA LEU A 4 2.81 42.30 49.36
C LEU A 4 2.20 42.22 47.95
N ILE A 5 2.86 41.88 46.83
CA ILE A 5 4.21 41.45 46.41
C ILE A 5 4.25 41.63 44.87
N LEU A 6 5.44 42.01 44.38
CA LEU A 6 6.11 41.63 43.12
C LEU A 6 5.33 40.84 42.05
N SER A 7 5.32 41.33 40.81
CA SER A 7 4.99 40.53 39.62
C SER A 7 6.10 40.68 38.58
N MET A 8 6.89 39.62 38.49
CA MET A 8 7.89 39.34 37.46
C MET A 8 7.22 38.41 36.45
N ALA A 9 7.25 38.72 35.16
CA ALA A 9 6.95 37.73 34.12
C ALA A 9 7.71 38.07 32.83
N LEU A 10 8.78 37.32 32.62
CA LEU A 10 9.59 37.28 31.41
C LEU A 10 8.75 36.86 30.20
N MET A 11 9.01 37.54 29.08
CA MET A 11 8.54 37.21 27.73
C MET A 11 9.22 35.89 27.29
N GLY A 12 8.48 34.78 27.36
CA GLY A 12 8.89 33.48 26.84
C GLY A 12 8.47 33.30 25.38
N LEU A 13 9.45 33.28 24.47
CA LEU A 13 9.32 32.78 23.10
C LEU A 13 9.09 31.27 23.13
N ALA A 14 7.97 30.78 22.60
CA ALA A 14 7.80 29.37 22.25
C ALA A 14 7.14 29.28 20.86
N SER A 15 8.00 29.01 19.88
CA SER A 15 7.64 28.74 18.49
C SER A 15 6.75 27.49 18.40
N ASN A 16 5.51 27.67 17.97
CA ASN A 16 4.65 26.57 17.55
C ASN A 16 5.11 26.08 16.16
N ALA A 17 6.05 25.14 16.14
CA ALA A 17 6.46 24.44 14.94
C ALA A 17 6.45 22.93 15.20
N TYR A 18 5.26 22.33 15.13
CA TYR A 18 5.11 20.93 14.79
C TYR A 18 4.10 20.79 13.67
N ALA A 19 4.54 21.13 12.47
CA ALA A 19 3.97 20.56 11.26
C ALA A 19 4.34 19.07 11.25
N GLN A 20 3.48 18.22 11.79
CA GLN A 20 3.54 16.79 11.50
C GLN A 20 3.00 16.59 10.08
N ALA A 21 3.91 16.68 9.10
CA ALA A 21 3.68 16.04 7.82
C ALA A 21 3.55 14.52 8.07
N PRO A 22 2.61 13.80 7.43
CA PRO A 22 2.57 12.36 7.56
C PRO A 22 3.84 11.79 6.92
N ALA A 23 4.76 11.33 7.77
CA ALA A 23 5.80 10.42 7.33
C ALA A 23 5.08 9.22 6.69
N ARG A 24 5.39 8.92 5.43
CA ARG A 24 5.09 7.59 4.88
C ARG A 24 5.85 6.59 5.75
N ALA A 25 5.17 6.02 6.75
CA ALA A 25 5.71 4.92 7.51
C ALA A 25 5.93 3.78 6.51
N ALA A 26 7.18 3.51 6.18
CA ALA A 26 7.54 2.25 5.56
C ALA A 26 7.11 1.17 6.56
N ALA A 27 6.27 0.24 6.11
CA ALA A 27 5.85 -0.88 6.94
C ALA A 27 7.09 -1.58 7.50
N SER A 28 7.11 -1.81 8.82
CA SER A 28 8.23 -2.49 9.47
C SER A 28 8.28 -3.95 9.04
N ALA A 29 9.43 -4.60 9.22
CA ALA A 29 9.54 -6.05 9.02
C ALA A 29 8.56 -6.85 9.91
N GLY A 30 8.10 -6.29 11.03
CA GLY A 30 7.07 -6.87 11.89
C GLY A 30 5.67 -6.81 11.27
N ASP A 31 5.31 -5.67 10.67
CA ASP A 31 4.02 -5.49 9.99
C ASP A 31 3.92 -6.42 8.76
N ALA A 32 5.05 -6.61 8.07
CA ALA A 32 5.21 -7.54 6.98
C ALA A 32 4.88 -8.99 7.37
N ALA A 33 5.54 -9.46 8.42
CA ALA A 33 5.38 -10.83 8.92
C ALA A 33 3.98 -11.07 9.49
N PHE A 34 3.38 -10.08 10.16
CA PHE A 34 2.03 -10.18 10.69
C PHE A 34 0.97 -10.26 9.57
N GLY A 35 1.05 -9.38 8.57
CA GLY A 35 0.15 -9.39 7.41
C GLY A 35 0.22 -10.71 6.65
N ALA A 36 1.43 -11.21 6.38
CA ALA A 36 1.64 -12.48 5.71
C ALA A 36 1.05 -13.66 6.51
N ARG A 37 1.20 -13.65 7.85
CA ARG A 37 0.66 -14.70 8.72
C ARG A 37 -0.87 -14.69 8.79
N MET A 38 -1.50 -13.52 8.75
CA MET A 38 -2.97 -13.41 8.71
C MET A 38 -3.56 -13.91 7.39
N LEU A 39 -2.79 -13.79 6.30
CA LEU A 39 -3.21 -14.29 4.99
C LEU A 39 -2.90 -15.78 4.80
N GLY A 40 -1.87 -16.32 5.46
CA GLY A 40 -1.49 -17.73 5.33
C GLY A 40 -1.23 -18.13 3.87
N GLU A 41 -1.67 -19.32 3.48
CA GLU A 41 -1.60 -19.81 2.09
C GLU A 41 -2.79 -19.32 1.23
N ALA A 42 -3.13 -18.02 1.34
CA ALA A 42 -4.18 -17.44 0.54
C ALA A 42 -3.83 -17.44 -0.96
N SER A 43 -4.79 -17.84 -1.80
CA SER A 43 -4.65 -17.75 -3.26
C SER A 43 -4.61 -16.29 -3.74
N GLY A 44 -4.14 -16.07 -4.97
CA GLY A 44 -4.15 -14.73 -5.59
C GLY A 44 -5.52 -14.07 -5.61
N GLU A 45 -6.59 -14.86 -5.81
CA GLU A 45 -7.98 -14.37 -5.72
C GLU A 45 -8.34 -13.93 -4.29
N GLN A 46 -8.02 -14.75 -3.29
CA GLN A 46 -8.31 -14.43 -1.90
C GLN A 46 -7.55 -13.17 -1.44
N ILE A 47 -6.30 -13.01 -1.87
CA ILE A 47 -5.51 -11.80 -1.61
C ILE A 47 -6.16 -10.60 -2.29
N PHE A 48 -6.55 -10.72 -3.56
CA PHE A 48 -7.24 -9.64 -4.27
C PHE A 48 -8.49 -9.17 -3.53
N THR A 49 -9.38 -10.10 -3.17
CA THR A 49 -10.65 -9.81 -2.50
C THR A 49 -10.46 -9.18 -1.13
N ARG A 50 -9.46 -9.62 -0.36
CA ARG A 50 -9.21 -9.15 1.01
C ARG A 50 -8.42 -7.86 1.09
N VAL A 51 -7.55 -7.60 0.12
CA VAL A 51 -6.56 -6.51 0.18
C VAL A 51 -6.76 -5.50 -0.95
N CYS A 52 -6.78 -5.97 -2.20
CA CYS A 52 -6.75 -5.09 -3.36
C CYS A 52 -8.12 -4.46 -3.67
N ALA A 53 -9.19 -5.24 -3.50
CA ALA A 53 -10.55 -4.84 -3.84
C ALA A 53 -11.09 -3.71 -2.95
N ALA A 54 -10.48 -3.47 -1.77
CA ALA A 54 -10.82 -2.33 -0.92
C ALA A 54 -10.64 -0.97 -1.62
N CYS A 55 -9.70 -0.90 -2.56
CA CYS A 55 -9.41 0.30 -3.36
C CYS A 55 -9.80 0.12 -4.83
N HIS A 56 -9.49 -1.05 -5.40
CA HIS A 56 -9.72 -1.31 -6.83
C HIS A 56 -11.13 -1.84 -7.15
N MET A 57 -11.99 -1.96 -6.12
CA MET A 57 -13.33 -2.54 -6.19
C MET A 57 -13.32 -4.04 -6.51
N GLN A 58 -14.42 -4.72 -6.20
CA GLN A 58 -14.55 -6.17 -6.38
C GLN A 58 -14.52 -6.61 -7.85
N ASP A 59 -15.00 -5.75 -8.76
CA ASP A 59 -14.96 -6.00 -10.20
C ASP A 59 -13.69 -5.43 -10.87
N ALA A 60 -12.74 -4.96 -10.06
CA ALA A 60 -11.47 -4.38 -10.49
C ALA A 60 -11.59 -3.16 -11.41
N LYS A 61 -12.75 -2.48 -11.46
CA LYS A 61 -12.95 -1.27 -12.28
C LYS A 61 -12.47 0.01 -11.61
N GLY A 62 -11.99 -0.07 -10.38
CA GLY A 62 -11.54 1.10 -9.63
C GLY A 62 -12.69 1.99 -9.18
N ALA A 63 -12.35 3.16 -8.64
CA ALA A 63 -13.31 4.10 -8.09
C ALA A 63 -12.83 5.55 -8.25
N GLU A 64 -13.78 6.47 -8.34
CA GLU A 64 -13.54 7.91 -8.38
C GLU A 64 -14.38 8.62 -7.31
N GLY A 65 -13.90 9.74 -6.78
CA GLY A 65 -14.56 10.54 -5.74
C GLY A 65 -13.55 11.16 -4.79
N ALA A 66 -13.60 10.79 -3.50
CA ALA A 66 -12.62 11.20 -2.50
C ALA A 66 -11.17 10.78 -2.83
N GLY A 67 -11.00 9.81 -3.74
CA GLY A 67 -9.73 9.41 -4.34
C GLY A 67 -9.92 8.95 -5.78
N ARG A 68 -8.81 8.65 -6.46
CA ARG A 68 -8.81 8.01 -7.79
C ARG A 68 -8.06 6.70 -7.71
N TYR A 69 -8.78 5.59 -7.87
CA TYR A 69 -8.24 4.25 -7.90
C TYR A 69 -8.40 3.70 -9.31
N PRO A 70 -7.30 3.41 -10.02
CA PRO A 70 -7.40 3.03 -11.43
C PRO A 70 -8.04 1.66 -11.59
N ALA A 71 -8.73 1.48 -12.71
CA ALA A 71 -9.18 0.17 -13.16
C ALA A 71 -7.97 -0.75 -13.40
N LEU A 72 -8.08 -1.98 -12.92
CA LEU A 72 -7.20 -3.09 -13.27
C LEU A 72 -7.85 -3.97 -14.35
N ALA A 73 -9.18 -3.98 -14.42
CA ALA A 73 -9.94 -4.62 -15.48
C ALA A 73 -9.58 -4.06 -16.86
N GLY A 74 -9.21 -4.94 -17.80
CA GLY A 74 -8.84 -4.56 -19.17
C GLY A 74 -7.64 -3.61 -19.30
N ASN A 75 -6.81 -3.46 -18.25
CA ASN A 75 -5.75 -2.47 -18.24
C ASN A 75 -4.48 -2.96 -18.95
N ALA A 76 -4.21 -2.43 -20.14
CA ALA A 76 -3.06 -2.80 -20.96
C ALA A 76 -1.69 -2.58 -20.28
N LYS A 77 -1.59 -1.69 -19.27
CA LYS A 77 -0.34 -1.50 -18.52
C LYS A 77 0.10 -2.75 -17.76
N LEU A 78 -0.83 -3.67 -17.50
CA LEU A 78 -0.56 -4.94 -16.80
C LEU A 78 0.02 -6.03 -17.72
N ALA A 79 0.20 -5.74 -19.01
CA ALA A 79 0.72 -6.70 -19.98
C ALA A 79 2.11 -7.23 -19.60
N ILE A 80 2.99 -6.34 -19.13
CA ILE A 80 4.34 -6.70 -18.65
C ILE A 80 4.27 -6.91 -17.14
N GLY A 81 4.43 -8.16 -16.69
CA GLY A 81 4.25 -8.56 -15.29
C GLY A 81 5.11 -7.81 -14.27
N ALA A 82 6.30 -7.37 -14.68
CA ALA A 82 7.17 -6.57 -13.83
C ALA A 82 6.50 -5.26 -13.39
N TYR A 83 5.67 -4.62 -14.22
CA TYR A 83 5.00 -3.36 -13.85
C TYR A 83 4.06 -3.52 -12.65
N PRO A 84 3.03 -4.40 -12.66
CA PRO A 84 2.18 -4.59 -11.49
C PRO A 84 2.94 -5.16 -10.29
N ALA A 85 3.95 -6.01 -10.49
CA ALA A 85 4.78 -6.49 -9.38
C ALA A 85 5.53 -5.34 -8.68
N MET A 86 6.16 -4.45 -9.44
CA MET A 86 6.82 -3.24 -8.93
C MET A 86 5.83 -2.35 -8.16
N VAL A 87 4.64 -2.12 -8.72
CA VAL A 87 3.60 -1.28 -8.10
C VAL A 87 3.11 -1.88 -6.78
N VAL A 88 2.90 -3.20 -6.70
CA VAL A 88 2.52 -3.87 -5.45
C VAL A 88 3.64 -3.75 -4.42
N VAL A 89 4.89 -4.01 -4.80
CA VAL A 89 6.02 -4.02 -3.84
C VAL A 89 6.39 -2.63 -3.36
N LYS A 90 6.42 -1.63 -4.26
CA LYS A 90 6.97 -0.29 -3.96
C LYS A 90 5.90 0.80 -3.86
N GLY A 91 4.65 0.52 -4.24
CA GLY A 91 3.59 1.51 -4.34
C GLY A 91 3.75 2.42 -5.56
N LEU A 92 2.69 3.18 -5.89
CA LEU A 92 2.70 4.16 -6.97
C LEU A 92 1.56 5.17 -6.82
N ASN A 93 1.84 6.48 -6.94
CA ASN A 93 0.83 7.54 -7.01
C ASN A 93 -0.29 7.47 -5.95
N GLY A 94 0.08 7.22 -4.69
CA GLY A 94 -0.86 7.10 -3.57
C GLY A 94 -1.26 5.68 -3.22
N MET A 95 -1.00 4.69 -4.10
CA MET A 95 -1.05 3.29 -3.71
C MET A 95 0.12 2.99 -2.74
N PRO A 96 -0.16 2.50 -1.52
CA PRO A 96 0.89 2.15 -0.56
C PRO A 96 1.69 0.92 -1.02
N PRO A 97 2.91 0.70 -0.49
CA PRO A 97 3.73 -0.48 -0.80
C PRO A 97 3.17 -1.75 -0.12
N ILE A 98 2.04 -2.25 -0.62
CA ILE A 98 1.31 -3.41 -0.06
C ILE A 98 2.18 -4.67 0.00
N GLY A 99 3.13 -4.82 -0.90
CA GLY A 99 4.04 -5.95 -0.93
C GLY A 99 4.87 -6.08 0.35
N ALA A 100 5.02 -5.04 1.17
CA ALA A 100 5.59 -5.19 2.50
C ALA A 100 4.81 -6.21 3.34
N MET A 101 3.47 -6.27 3.24
CA MET A 101 2.60 -7.18 4.00
C MET A 101 2.41 -8.57 3.39
N LEU A 102 3.07 -8.85 2.26
CA LEU A 102 2.90 -10.07 1.48
C LEU A 102 4.25 -10.77 1.28
N THR A 103 4.24 -12.11 1.23
CA THR A 103 5.41 -12.87 0.76
C THR A 103 5.62 -12.67 -0.74
N ASP A 104 6.80 -13.05 -1.25
CA ASP A 104 7.09 -12.97 -2.69
C ASP A 104 6.12 -13.81 -3.52
N GLN A 105 5.76 -15.00 -3.03
CA GLN A 105 4.78 -15.87 -3.66
C GLN A 105 3.39 -15.24 -3.67
N GLN A 106 2.95 -14.66 -2.56
CA GLN A 106 1.64 -14.00 -2.47
C GLN A 106 1.52 -12.80 -3.43
N VAL A 107 2.60 -12.03 -3.60
CA VAL A 107 2.64 -10.95 -4.60
C VAL A 107 2.56 -11.54 -6.02
N ALA A 108 3.33 -12.58 -6.33
CA ALA A 108 3.29 -13.22 -7.64
C ALA A 108 1.86 -13.75 -7.94
N ASP A 109 1.22 -14.40 -6.97
CA ASP A 109 -0.10 -14.99 -7.12
C ASP A 109 -1.18 -13.93 -7.38
N VAL A 110 -1.22 -12.85 -6.59
CA VAL A 110 -2.23 -11.78 -6.80
C VAL A 110 -2.00 -11.03 -8.10
N VAL A 111 -0.74 -10.79 -8.48
CA VAL A 111 -0.41 -10.16 -9.78
C VAL A 111 -0.87 -11.05 -10.93
N ASN A 112 -0.60 -12.36 -10.87
CA ASN A 112 -1.02 -13.31 -11.89
C ASN A 112 -2.55 -13.46 -11.95
N TYR A 113 -3.24 -13.44 -10.82
CA TYR A 113 -4.70 -13.43 -10.76
C TYR A 113 -5.26 -12.23 -11.52
N VAL A 114 -4.85 -11.01 -11.18
CA VAL A 114 -5.31 -9.78 -11.86
C VAL A 114 -4.99 -9.81 -13.36
N ARG A 115 -3.82 -10.32 -13.75
CA ARG A 115 -3.39 -10.38 -15.17
C ARG A 115 -4.14 -11.42 -16.02
N SER A 116 -4.84 -12.36 -15.39
CA SER A 116 -5.61 -13.42 -16.05
C SER A 116 -7.14 -13.30 -15.88
N HIS A 117 -7.58 -12.36 -15.03
CA HIS A 117 -9.00 -12.13 -14.70
C HIS A 117 -9.44 -10.72 -15.10
N PHE A 118 -10.71 -10.37 -14.88
CA PHE A 118 -11.26 -9.04 -15.15
C PHE A 118 -11.10 -8.57 -16.62
N GLY A 119 -11.20 -9.52 -17.56
CA GLY A 119 -11.00 -9.26 -18.99
C GLY A 119 -9.53 -9.22 -19.42
N ASN A 120 -8.58 -9.39 -18.49
CA ASN A 120 -7.16 -9.51 -18.81
C ASN A 120 -6.82 -10.95 -19.23
N LYS A 121 -5.96 -11.11 -20.23
CA LYS A 121 -5.48 -12.42 -20.74
C LYS A 121 -3.99 -12.36 -21.07
N PHE A 122 -3.18 -11.84 -20.15
CA PHE A 122 -1.75 -11.67 -20.38
C PHE A 122 -0.98 -12.97 -20.17
N LYS A 123 0.11 -13.15 -20.94
CA LYS A 123 0.99 -14.32 -20.89
C LYS A 123 2.23 -14.02 -20.05
N GLY A 124 2.95 -15.07 -19.69
CA GLY A 124 4.15 -14.99 -18.85
C GLY A 124 3.79 -14.72 -17.39
N ALA A 125 3.68 -15.78 -16.60
CA ALA A 125 3.43 -15.68 -15.17
C ALA A 125 4.63 -15.01 -14.48
N VAL A 126 4.34 -14.10 -13.56
CA VAL A 126 5.34 -13.57 -12.62
C VAL A 126 5.66 -14.68 -11.62
N LYS A 127 6.94 -14.93 -11.38
CA LYS A 127 7.42 -15.89 -10.40
C LYS A 127 7.87 -15.20 -9.12
N ALA A 128 7.89 -15.93 -8.00
CA ALA A 128 8.31 -15.39 -6.71
C ALA A 128 9.76 -14.86 -6.76
N GLU A 129 10.65 -15.47 -7.54
CA GLU A 129 12.04 -15.03 -7.69
C GLU A 129 12.14 -13.66 -8.35
N GLU A 130 11.26 -13.37 -9.31
CA GLU A 130 11.18 -12.07 -9.96
C GLU A 130 10.69 -11.00 -8.98
N VAL A 131 9.73 -11.34 -8.10
CA VAL A 131 9.29 -10.45 -7.03
C VAL A 131 10.41 -10.21 -6.02
N LYS A 132 11.13 -11.26 -5.63
CA LYS A 132 12.26 -11.15 -4.71
C LYS A 132 13.33 -10.21 -5.25
N ALA A 133 13.60 -10.23 -6.55
CA ALA A 133 14.56 -9.33 -7.20
C ALA A 133 14.13 -7.85 -7.20
N ILE A 134 12.85 -7.55 -6.95
CA ILE A 134 12.32 -6.18 -6.85
C ILE A 134 12.54 -5.58 -5.46
N ARG A 135 12.64 -6.41 -4.41
CA ARG A 135 12.70 -5.94 -3.02
C ARG A 135 14.04 -5.31 -2.69
#